data_AF-A0A345IL98-F1
#
_entry.id   AF-A0A345IL98-F1
#
_cell.length_a   1.000
_cell.length_b   1.000
_cell.length_c   1.000
_cell.angle_alpha   90.00
_cell.angle_beta   90.00
_cell.angle_gamma   90.00
#
_symmetry.space_group_name_H-M   'P 1'
#
loop_
_entity.id
_entity.type
_entity.pdbx_description
1 polymer ?
#
loop_
_entity_poly.entity_id
_entity_poly.type
_entity_poly.pdbx_seq_one_letter_code
_entity_poly.pdbx_strand_id
1 'polypeptide(L)'
;MVFSVWDEAKLKLSPTERVPYWKVEAFEELNAGDALDAYQVLLTDNNAPIYTSLVLQPGLWWQTTQMAKYRQYIPSGILRLDTSGKGNEVNRIALKLAASLSIWERINAERHGGSTLNTRVADLLERANIITPGEFKRLGSNAQRVRNYLTEAMEVLRQHGDFNLTVQDLDDYNAMGRGWHDRFLAAKVSLGIRKLEKTQRLQEG
;
A
#
# COMPACT_ATOMS: atom_id res chain seq x y z
N MET A 1 -14.42 -20.30 35.01
CA MET A 1 -13.55 -21.45 34.69
C MET A 1 -13.07 -21.22 33.26
N VAL A 2 -11.86 -20.70 33.10
CA VAL A 2 -11.26 -20.34 31.81
C VAL A 2 -10.36 -21.49 31.41
N PHE A 3 -10.68 -22.19 30.33
CA PHE A 3 -9.79 -23.20 29.76
C PHE A 3 -8.82 -22.50 28.81
N SER A 4 -7.60 -22.26 29.28
CA SER A 4 -6.45 -21.99 28.43
C SER A 4 -5.71 -23.31 28.20
N VAL A 5 -5.80 -23.86 26.99
CA VAL A 5 -4.86 -24.87 26.52
C VAL A 5 -4.32 -24.36 25.19
N TRP A 6 -3.29 -23.53 25.27
CA TRP A 6 -2.39 -23.30 24.14
C TRP A 6 -1.31 -24.37 24.24
N ASP A 7 -1.65 -25.59 23.81
CA ASP A 7 -0.61 -26.53 23.44
C ASP A 7 0.06 -25.98 22.19
N GLU A 8 1.35 -25.63 22.30
CA GLU A 8 2.24 -25.37 21.18
C GLU A 8 2.48 -26.67 20.39
N ALA A 9 1.42 -27.22 19.80
CA ALA A 9 1.58 -28.09 18.66
C ALA A 9 2.21 -27.23 17.56
N LYS A 10 3.44 -27.55 17.17
CA LYS A 10 4.05 -27.07 15.92
C LYS A 10 3.17 -27.57 14.76
N LEU A 11 2.05 -26.89 14.53
CA LEU A 11 1.15 -27.10 13.41
C LEU A 11 2.00 -26.88 12.16
N LYS A 12 2.34 -27.98 11.49
CA LYS A 12 2.94 -27.95 10.17
C LYS A 12 1.88 -27.44 9.21
N LEU A 13 1.77 -26.11 9.12
CA LEU A 13 0.90 -25.45 8.17
C LEU A 13 1.31 -25.86 6.77
N SER A 14 0.34 -26.41 6.04
CA SER A 14 0.43 -26.72 4.62
C SER A 14 0.78 -25.47 3.82
N PRO A 15 1.40 -25.58 2.62
CA PRO A 15 1.75 -24.43 1.80
C PRO A 15 0.58 -23.46 1.55
N THR A 16 -0.64 -23.98 1.44
CA THR A 16 -1.88 -23.21 1.26
C THR A 16 -2.27 -22.38 2.49
N GLU A 17 -1.94 -22.83 3.70
CA GLU A 17 -2.20 -22.09 4.94
C GLU A 17 -1.19 -20.95 5.18
N ARG A 18 -0.18 -20.83 4.32
CA ARG A 18 0.83 -19.75 4.34
C ARG A 18 0.56 -18.63 3.32
N VAL A 19 -0.49 -18.76 2.52
CA VAL A 19 -0.90 -17.77 1.50
C VAL A 19 -2.07 -16.97 2.04
N PRO A 20 -2.25 -15.68 1.66
CA PRO A 20 -3.45 -14.94 2.04
C PRO A 20 -4.74 -15.59 1.52
N TYR A 21 -5.62 -16.00 2.43
CA TYR A 21 -6.97 -16.49 2.10
C TYR A 21 -8.03 -16.02 3.11
N TRP A 22 -9.28 -16.08 2.67
CA TRP A 22 -10.47 -15.95 3.50
C TRP A 22 -11.07 -17.33 3.71
N LYS A 23 -11.41 -17.66 4.96
CA LYS A 23 -12.21 -18.85 5.27
C LYS A 23 -13.66 -18.47 5.09
N VAL A 24 -14.36 -19.19 4.21
CA VAL A 24 -15.81 -19.08 4.06
C VAL A 24 -16.41 -20.30 4.75
N GLU A 25 -17.16 -20.07 5.82
CA GLU A 25 -17.92 -21.11 6.50
C GLU A 25 -19.40 -20.88 6.24
N ALA A 26 -20.07 -21.87 5.68
CA ALA A 26 -21.50 -21.84 5.48
C ALA A 26 -22.19 -22.55 6.65
N PHE A 27 -23.19 -21.91 7.24
CA PHE A 27 -23.95 -22.45 8.35
C PHE A 27 -25.42 -22.60 7.93
N GLU A 28 -25.95 -23.78 8.27
CA GLU A 28 -27.31 -24.28 7.99
C GLU A 28 -27.64 -24.54 6.51
N GLU A 29 -28.00 -25.80 6.23
CA GLU A 29 -28.56 -26.25 4.96
C GLU A 29 -30.09 -26.11 5.03
N LEU A 30 -30.69 -25.30 4.14
CA LEU A 30 -32.14 -25.16 4.07
C LEU A 30 -32.80 -26.41 3.49
N ASN A 31 -33.98 -26.77 4.01
CA ASN A 31 -34.83 -27.76 3.36
C ASN A 31 -35.66 -27.09 2.25
N ALA A 32 -36.10 -27.87 1.26
CA ALA A 32 -36.93 -27.36 0.17
C ALA A 32 -38.25 -26.77 0.73
N GLY A 33 -38.41 -25.45 0.63
CA GLY A 33 -39.62 -24.72 1.08
C GLY A 33 -39.37 -23.55 2.02
N ASP A 34 -38.15 -23.38 2.54
CA ASP A 34 -37.83 -22.27 3.44
C ASP A 34 -37.68 -20.94 2.67
N ALA A 35 -38.48 -19.94 3.04
CA ALA A 35 -38.49 -18.63 2.40
C ALA A 35 -37.63 -17.63 3.20
N LEU A 36 -36.37 -17.48 2.82
CA LEU A 36 -35.49 -16.36 3.18
C LEU A 36 -34.35 -16.28 2.16
N ASP A 37 -33.85 -15.05 1.92
CA ASP A 37 -32.86 -14.67 0.90
C ASP A 37 -31.69 -15.66 0.77
N ALA A 38 -31.92 -16.69 -0.04
CA ALA A 38 -30.98 -17.76 -0.32
C ALA A 38 -29.78 -17.18 -1.07
N TYR A 39 -28.60 -17.18 -0.44
CA TYR A 39 -27.36 -16.96 -1.18
C TYR A 39 -27.13 -18.18 -2.05
N GLN A 40 -27.54 -18.12 -3.32
CA GLN A 40 -27.07 -19.07 -4.33
C GLN A 40 -25.55 -18.97 -4.34
N VAL A 41 -24.90 -20.02 -3.82
CA VAL A 41 -23.45 -20.16 -3.92
C VAL A 41 -23.08 -20.01 -5.39
N LEU A 42 -21.98 -19.29 -5.65
CA LEU A 42 -21.41 -18.91 -6.96
C LEU A 42 -21.11 -20.06 -7.94
N LEU A 43 -21.71 -21.23 -7.77
CA LEU A 43 -21.61 -22.40 -8.61
C LEU A 43 -22.92 -22.49 -9.41
N THR A 44 -22.81 -22.42 -10.73
CA THR A 44 -23.91 -22.72 -11.67
C THR A 44 -24.25 -24.21 -11.63
N ASP A 45 -24.72 -24.70 -10.48
CA ASP A 45 -25.19 -26.06 -10.26
C ASP A 45 -26.57 -26.00 -9.61
N ASN A 46 -27.57 -26.54 -10.30
CA ASN A 46 -28.96 -26.56 -9.84
C ASN A 46 -29.19 -27.50 -8.65
N ASN A 47 -28.22 -28.34 -8.29
CA ASN A 47 -28.25 -29.20 -7.12
C ASN A 47 -27.37 -28.69 -5.96
N ALA A 48 -26.85 -27.45 -6.04
CA ALA A 48 -26.03 -26.90 -4.97
C ALA A 48 -26.86 -26.72 -3.68
N PRO A 49 -26.30 -27.09 -2.51
CA PRO A 49 -26.94 -26.82 -1.22
C PRO A 49 -27.19 -25.32 -1.02
N ILE A 50 -28.34 -24.98 -0.46
CA ILE A 50 -28.73 -23.59 -0.16
C ILE A 50 -28.39 -23.29 1.30
N TYR A 51 -27.63 -22.21 1.54
CA TYR A 51 -27.20 -21.81 2.88
C TYR A 51 -27.89 -20.51 3.34
N THR A 52 -28.30 -20.44 4.61
CA THR A 52 -28.91 -19.23 5.21
C THR A 52 -27.89 -18.21 5.67
N SER A 53 -26.68 -18.66 5.98
CA SER A 53 -25.63 -17.78 6.50
C SER A 53 -24.23 -18.19 6.05
N LEU A 54 -23.44 -17.17 5.76
CA LEU A 54 -22.03 -17.29 5.41
C LEU A 54 -21.24 -16.46 6.41
N VAL A 55 -20.25 -17.06 7.08
CA VAL A 55 -19.28 -16.32 7.87
C VAL A 55 -17.97 -16.27 7.10
N LEU A 56 -17.53 -15.05 6.80
CA LEU A 56 -16.23 -14.78 6.22
C LEU A 56 -15.26 -14.46 7.34
N GLN A 57 -14.27 -15.32 7.54
CA GLN A 57 -13.23 -15.11 8.54
C GLN A 57 -11.85 -14.98 7.89
N PRO A 58 -10.95 -14.16 8.47
CA PRO A 58 -9.55 -14.21 8.12
C PRO A 58 -9.01 -15.64 8.30
N GLY A 59 -8.33 -16.19 7.30
CA GLY A 59 -7.66 -17.49 7.41
C GLY A 59 -6.57 -17.51 8.51
N LEU A 60 -6.10 -18.71 8.89
CA LEU A 60 -5.12 -18.90 9.99
C LEU A 60 -3.77 -18.21 9.74
N TRP A 61 -3.50 -17.80 8.51
CA TRP A 61 -2.34 -16.97 8.16
C TRP A 61 -2.36 -15.61 8.87
N TRP A 62 -3.52 -15.00 9.16
CA TRP A 62 -3.57 -13.66 9.78
C TRP A 62 -3.00 -13.62 11.19
N GLN A 63 -3.23 -14.67 12.00
CA GLN A 63 -2.72 -14.77 13.37
C GLN A 63 -1.21 -15.08 13.40
N THR A 64 -0.72 -15.82 12.40
CA THR A 64 0.69 -16.20 12.28
C THR A 64 1.52 -15.16 11.53
N THR A 65 0.86 -14.28 10.78
CA THR A 65 1.48 -13.13 10.16
C THR A 65 1.82 -12.12 11.24
N GLN A 66 3.10 -11.84 11.42
CA GLN A 66 3.54 -10.75 12.29
C GLN A 66 3.12 -9.43 11.67
N MET A 67 1.84 -9.05 11.80
CA MET A 67 1.24 -7.86 11.18
C MET A 67 2.01 -6.58 11.55
N ALA A 68 2.62 -6.55 12.73
CA ALA A 68 3.56 -5.51 13.13
C ALA A 68 4.73 -5.32 12.14
N LYS A 69 5.21 -6.40 11.51
CA LYS A 69 6.23 -6.35 10.45
C LYS A 69 5.70 -5.89 9.09
N TYR A 70 4.39 -5.86 8.89
CA TYR A 70 3.76 -5.39 7.65
C TYR A 70 3.07 -4.05 7.83
N ARG A 71 3.16 -3.44 9.02
CA ARG A 71 2.60 -2.11 9.30
C ARG A 71 3.32 -1.08 8.44
N GLN A 72 2.58 -0.55 7.47
CA GLN A 72 2.98 0.63 6.72
C GLN A 72 2.63 1.86 7.55
N TYR A 73 3.58 2.77 7.68
CA TYR A 73 3.33 4.04 8.34
C TYR A 73 2.94 5.06 7.27
N ILE A 74 1.66 5.44 7.26
CA ILE A 74 1.15 6.60 6.52
C ILE A 74 0.56 7.56 7.53
N PRO A 75 0.94 8.84 7.53
CA PRO A 75 0.47 9.81 8.50
C PRO A 75 -1.01 10.10 8.37
N SER A 76 -1.68 10.30 9.50
CA SER A 76 -3.10 10.66 9.50
C SER A 76 -3.38 11.99 8.78
N GLY A 77 -2.45 12.95 8.82
CA GLY A 77 -2.55 14.20 8.07
C GLY A 77 -2.63 13.99 6.56
N ILE A 78 -1.83 13.05 6.03
CA ILE A 78 -1.86 12.69 4.60
C ILE A 78 -3.14 11.95 4.24
N LEU A 79 -3.62 11.04 5.09
CA LEU A 79 -4.86 10.31 4.88
C LEU A 79 -6.11 11.21 4.91
N ARG A 80 -6.01 12.40 5.48
CA ARG A 80 -7.09 13.39 5.59
C ARG A 80 -7.07 14.46 4.50
N LEU A 81 -6.11 14.41 3.57
CA LEU A 81 -6.07 15.34 2.44
C LEU A 81 -7.34 15.19 1.61
N ASP A 82 -7.97 16.31 1.24
CA ASP A 82 -9.08 16.28 0.30
C ASP A 82 -8.56 15.89 -1.09
N THR A 83 -9.09 14.80 -1.62
CA THR A 83 -8.71 14.22 -2.91
C THR A 83 -9.87 14.22 -3.92
N SER A 84 -11.04 14.72 -3.51
CA SER A 84 -12.26 14.71 -4.30
C SER A 84 -12.39 15.95 -5.18
N GLY A 85 -13.03 15.85 -6.35
CA GLY A 85 -13.27 17.02 -7.22
C GLY A 85 -12.04 17.58 -7.95
N LYS A 86 -12.27 18.67 -8.69
CA LYS A 86 -11.23 19.39 -9.47
C LYS A 86 -10.39 20.27 -8.54
N GLY A 87 -9.09 20.40 -8.82
CA GLY A 87 -8.17 21.27 -8.05
C GLY A 87 -7.39 20.52 -6.96
N ASN A 88 -7.75 19.28 -6.66
CA ASN A 88 -7.09 18.43 -5.68
C ASN A 88 -6.04 17.48 -6.29
N GLU A 89 -5.44 17.83 -7.44
CA GLU A 89 -4.45 17.01 -8.13
C GLU A 89 -3.18 16.80 -7.28
N VAL A 90 -2.71 17.85 -6.61
CA VAL A 90 -1.54 17.82 -5.71
C VAL A 90 -1.76 16.84 -4.56
N ASN A 91 -2.91 16.96 -3.88
CA ASN A 91 -3.27 16.08 -2.76
C ASN A 91 -3.40 14.62 -3.19
N ARG A 92 -4.00 14.36 -4.35
CA ARG A 92 -4.08 13.02 -4.93
C ARG A 92 -2.70 12.42 -5.20
N ILE A 93 -1.78 13.21 -5.73
CA ILE A 93 -0.41 12.79 -5.97
C ILE A 93 0.33 12.56 -4.65
N ALA A 94 0.19 13.45 -3.67
CA ALA A 94 0.81 13.31 -2.35
C ALA A 94 0.35 12.01 -1.66
N LEU A 95 -0.96 11.72 -1.67
CA LEU A 95 -1.50 10.49 -1.08
C LEU A 95 -0.93 9.23 -1.76
N LYS A 96 -0.90 9.20 -3.10
CA LYS A 96 -0.33 8.09 -3.89
C LYS A 96 1.16 7.89 -3.61
N LEU A 97 1.92 8.99 -3.56
CA LEU A 97 3.33 8.96 -3.22
C LEU A 97 3.54 8.44 -1.79
N ALA A 98 2.82 8.95 -0.80
CA ALA A 98 2.94 8.49 0.59
C ALA A 98 2.71 6.98 0.73
N ALA A 99 1.70 6.44 0.07
CA ALA A 99 1.44 5.00 0.07
C ALA A 99 2.63 4.22 -0.51
N SER A 100 3.11 4.62 -1.69
CA SER A 100 4.24 3.97 -2.34
C SER A 100 5.56 4.09 -1.55
N LEU A 101 5.83 5.29 -1.01
CA LEU A 101 7.01 5.57 -0.19
C LEU A 101 6.98 4.81 1.13
N SER A 102 5.81 4.64 1.76
CA SER A 102 5.68 3.85 3.00
C SER A 102 6.06 2.38 2.77
N ILE A 103 5.70 1.82 1.62
CA ILE A 103 6.08 0.46 1.21
C ILE A 103 7.58 0.42 0.96
N TRP A 104 8.09 1.37 0.17
CA TRP A 104 9.50 1.40 -0.22
C TRP A 104 10.41 1.57 1.00
N GLU A 105 10.06 2.46 1.91
CA GLU A 105 10.74 2.67 3.17
C GLU A 105 10.74 1.40 4.00
N ARG A 106 9.59 0.75 4.19
CA ARG A 106 9.48 -0.48 4.98
C ARG A 106 10.35 -1.61 4.43
N ILE A 107 10.36 -1.81 3.11
CA ILE A 107 11.21 -2.82 2.45
C ILE A 107 12.70 -2.57 2.74
N ASN A 108 13.10 -1.31 2.84
CA ASN A 108 14.50 -0.93 3.03
C ASN A 108 14.89 -0.68 4.48
N ALA A 109 13.94 -0.55 5.40
CA ALA A 109 14.20 -0.11 6.77
C ALA A 109 15.12 -1.07 7.56
N GLU A 110 15.08 -2.38 7.29
CA GLU A 110 15.95 -3.36 7.96
C GLU A 110 17.43 -3.23 7.54
N ARG A 111 17.69 -2.90 6.26
CA ARG A 111 19.06 -2.85 5.70
C ARG A 111 19.63 -1.45 5.61
N HIS A 112 18.76 -0.46 5.47
CA HIS A 112 19.08 0.92 5.12
C HIS A 112 18.44 1.93 6.09
N GLY A 113 17.92 1.49 7.24
CA GLY A 113 17.35 2.38 8.25
C GLY A 113 18.34 3.44 8.73
N GLY A 114 17.96 4.70 8.64
CA GLY A 114 18.79 5.86 8.96
C GLY A 114 19.71 6.31 7.84
N SER A 115 19.60 5.72 6.64
CA SER A 115 20.32 6.14 5.45
C SER A 115 19.37 6.77 4.42
N THR A 116 19.96 7.28 3.34
CA THR A 116 19.23 7.90 2.23
C THR A 116 19.37 7.04 0.99
N LEU A 117 18.26 6.76 0.31
CA LEU A 117 18.24 6.02 -0.95
C LEU A 117 17.84 6.93 -2.11
N ASN A 118 18.50 6.76 -3.25
CA ASN A 118 18.18 7.51 -4.45
C ASN A 118 17.27 6.71 -5.37
N THR A 119 16.30 7.38 -5.98
CA THR A 119 15.44 6.85 -7.05
C THR A 119 15.30 7.89 -8.15
N ARG A 120 15.00 7.47 -9.38
CA ARG A 120 14.71 8.41 -10.45
C ARG A 120 13.28 8.88 -10.36
N VAL A 121 12.99 10.09 -10.83
CA VAL A 121 11.62 10.62 -10.93
C VAL A 121 10.71 9.68 -11.71
N ALA A 122 11.20 9.09 -12.81
CA ALA A 122 10.47 8.08 -13.58
C ALA A 122 9.98 6.92 -12.70
N ASP A 123 10.90 6.32 -11.94
CA ASP A 123 10.61 5.17 -11.09
C ASP A 123 9.66 5.56 -9.94
N LEU A 124 9.80 6.77 -9.40
CA LEU A 124 8.91 7.30 -8.36
C LEU A 124 7.47 7.47 -8.85
N LEU A 125 7.28 8.11 -10.02
CA LEU A 125 5.97 8.35 -10.62
C LEU A 125 5.27 7.03 -11.00
N GLU A 126 6.02 6.08 -11.55
CA GLU A 126 5.51 4.79 -11.95
C GLU A 126 5.14 3.92 -10.75
N ARG A 127 6.02 3.82 -9.73
CA ARG A 127 5.73 3.08 -8.49
C ARG A 127 4.54 3.62 -7.71
N ALA A 128 4.24 4.91 -7.84
CA ALA A 128 3.08 5.53 -7.22
C ALA A 128 1.81 5.45 -8.09
N ASN A 129 1.86 4.75 -9.24
CA ASN A 129 0.76 4.67 -10.20
C ASN A 129 0.20 6.06 -10.55
N ILE A 130 1.09 7.03 -10.77
CA ILE A 130 0.73 8.38 -11.21
C ILE A 130 0.74 8.40 -12.73
N ILE A 131 1.89 8.06 -13.33
CA ILE A 131 2.09 8.04 -14.77
C ILE A 131 3.34 7.23 -15.12
N THR A 132 3.32 6.53 -16.25
CA THR A 132 4.50 5.85 -16.79
C THR A 132 5.41 6.83 -17.55
N PRO A 133 6.71 6.53 -17.73
CA PRO A 133 7.61 7.37 -18.51
C PRO A 133 7.13 7.59 -19.96
N GLY A 134 6.54 6.56 -20.57
CA GLY A 134 6.00 6.63 -21.93
C GLY A 134 4.79 7.56 -22.04
N GLU A 135 3.86 7.48 -21.08
CA GLU A 135 2.70 8.38 -21.01
C GLU A 135 3.13 9.82 -20.74
N PHE A 136 4.08 10.04 -19.82
CA PHE A 136 4.58 11.38 -19.50
C PHE A 136 5.11 12.10 -20.73
N LYS A 137 5.89 11.41 -21.58
CA LYS A 137 6.39 11.96 -22.85
C LYS A 137 5.30 12.30 -23.86
N ARG A 138 4.16 11.61 -23.81
CA ARG A 138 3.01 11.86 -24.69
C ARG A 138 2.14 13.03 -24.23
N LEU A 139 2.30 13.52 -22.99
CA LEU A 139 1.52 14.64 -22.45
C LEU A 139 1.81 15.99 -23.11
N GLY A 140 2.96 16.14 -23.78
CA GLY A 140 3.38 17.41 -24.38
C GLY A 140 3.38 18.55 -23.35
N SER A 141 2.63 19.62 -23.61
CA SER A 141 2.57 20.79 -22.72
C SER A 141 1.98 20.49 -21.32
N ASN A 142 1.21 19.40 -21.16
CA ASN A 142 0.66 19.02 -19.87
C ASN A 142 1.68 18.34 -18.94
N ALA A 143 2.81 17.86 -19.47
CA ALA A 143 3.88 17.26 -18.66
C ALA A 143 4.45 18.26 -17.63
N GLN A 144 4.50 19.53 -18.01
CA GLN A 144 4.93 20.62 -17.13
C GLN A 144 4.04 20.73 -15.88
N ARG A 145 2.72 20.56 -16.04
CA ARG A 145 1.79 20.57 -14.89
C ARG A 145 2.01 19.39 -13.97
N VAL A 146 2.27 18.20 -14.52
CA VAL A 146 2.57 17.01 -13.71
C VAL A 146 3.86 17.20 -12.91
N ARG A 147 4.90 17.82 -13.50
CA ARG A 147 6.11 18.21 -12.75
C ARG A 147 5.78 19.17 -11.60
N ASN A 148 5.00 20.21 -11.87
CA ASN A 148 4.62 21.19 -10.84
C ASN A 148 3.83 20.52 -9.71
N TYR A 149 2.83 19.70 -10.05
CA TYR A 149 2.06 18.97 -9.04
C TYR A 149 2.90 17.98 -8.24
N LEU A 150 3.88 17.32 -8.87
CA LEU A 150 4.84 16.47 -8.15
C LEU A 150 5.65 17.30 -7.16
N THR A 151 6.16 18.46 -7.59
CA THR A 151 6.95 19.37 -6.74
C THR A 151 6.15 19.81 -5.52
N GLU A 152 4.92 20.26 -5.73
CA GLU A 152 4.01 20.68 -4.66
C GLU A 152 3.61 19.51 -3.75
N ALA A 153 3.39 18.32 -4.31
CA ALA A 153 3.04 17.13 -3.54
C ALA A 153 4.20 16.67 -2.64
N MET A 154 5.44 16.73 -3.11
CA MET A 154 6.61 16.45 -2.27
C MET A 154 6.71 17.44 -1.12
N GLU A 155 6.37 18.71 -1.36
CA GLU A 155 6.34 19.73 -0.30
C GLU A 155 5.23 19.44 0.73
N VAL A 156 4.03 19.04 0.29
CA VAL A 156 2.96 18.57 1.20
C VAL A 156 3.46 17.43 2.08
N LEU A 157 4.12 16.43 1.50
CA LEU A 157 4.68 15.30 2.25
C LEU A 157 5.74 15.73 3.27
N ARG A 158 6.56 16.73 2.92
CA ARG A 158 7.56 17.31 3.81
C ARG A 158 6.93 18.08 4.97
N GLN A 159 5.88 18.87 4.71
CA GLN A 159 5.17 19.66 5.72
C GLN A 159 4.44 18.81 6.75
N HIS A 160 3.92 17.65 6.33
CA HIS A 160 3.34 16.70 7.27
C HIS A 160 4.41 15.97 8.12
N GLY A 161 5.69 16.09 7.78
CA GLY A 161 6.82 15.71 8.64
C GLY A 161 7.31 14.27 8.50
N ASP A 162 6.84 13.54 7.49
CA ASP A 162 6.90 12.07 7.52
C ASP A 162 7.69 11.41 6.38
N PHE A 163 7.90 12.10 5.27
CA PHE A 163 8.77 11.62 4.19
C PHE A 163 9.79 12.69 3.83
N ASN A 164 11.06 12.41 4.07
CA ASN A 164 12.15 13.30 3.68
C ASN A 164 12.55 13.02 2.23
N LEU A 165 11.91 13.74 1.30
CA LEU A 165 12.23 13.72 -0.12
C LEU A 165 13.07 14.94 -0.46
N THR A 166 14.19 14.74 -1.15
CA THR A 166 15.03 15.84 -1.65
C THR A 166 15.46 15.57 -3.07
N VAL A 167 15.22 16.52 -3.97
CA VAL A 167 15.72 16.48 -5.35
C VAL A 167 17.23 16.71 -5.33
N GLN A 168 17.99 15.76 -5.89
CA GLN A 168 19.45 15.83 -5.94
C GLN A 168 19.91 16.56 -7.21
N ASP A 169 19.34 16.20 -8.36
CA ASP A 169 19.71 16.75 -9.66
C ASP A 169 18.78 17.91 -10.04
N LEU A 170 18.87 19.05 -9.34
CA LEU A 170 17.97 20.20 -9.53
C LEU A 170 17.98 20.73 -10.98
N ASP A 171 19.11 20.70 -11.67
CA ASP A 171 19.23 21.17 -13.06
C ASP A 171 18.47 20.28 -14.04
N ASP A 172 18.51 18.96 -13.83
CA ASP A 172 17.79 18.00 -14.65
C ASP A 172 16.30 18.00 -14.31
N TYR A 173 15.97 18.12 -13.01
CA TYR A 173 14.59 18.24 -12.54
C TYR A 173 13.90 19.47 -13.10
N ASN A 174 14.58 20.63 -13.09
CA ASN A 174 14.06 21.90 -13.57
C ASN A 174 14.39 22.18 -15.05
N ALA A 175 14.88 21.19 -15.79
CA ALA A 175 15.24 21.36 -17.20
C ALA A 175 14.07 21.93 -18.02
N MET A 176 14.41 22.71 -19.04
CA MET A 176 13.47 23.34 -19.97
C MET A 176 13.99 23.16 -21.42
N GLY A 177 13.11 23.28 -22.40
CA GLY A 177 13.47 23.21 -23.83
C GLY A 177 13.63 21.78 -24.35
N ARG A 178 14.30 21.61 -25.50
CA ARG A 178 14.39 20.30 -26.17
C ARG A 178 15.03 19.25 -25.24
N GLY A 179 14.39 18.09 -25.12
CA GLY A 179 14.89 16.97 -24.30
C GLY A 179 14.62 17.09 -22.79
N TRP A 180 13.89 18.12 -22.34
CA TRP A 180 13.64 18.34 -20.91
C TRP A 180 12.88 17.18 -20.23
N HIS A 181 11.96 16.51 -20.95
CA HIS A 181 11.20 15.38 -20.42
C HIS A 181 12.13 14.24 -19.98
N ASP A 182 13.14 13.91 -20.78
CA ASP A 182 14.10 12.84 -20.48
C ASP A 182 14.97 13.20 -19.28
N ARG A 183 15.44 14.45 -19.21
CA ARG A 183 16.23 14.96 -18.09
C ARG A 183 15.42 14.93 -16.80
N PHE A 184 14.19 15.45 -16.82
CA PHE A 184 13.29 15.43 -15.68
C PHE A 184 13.02 14.00 -15.18
N LEU A 185 12.73 13.07 -16.09
CA LEU A 185 12.47 11.67 -15.75
C LEU A 185 13.73 10.96 -15.20
N ALA A 186 14.92 11.36 -15.63
CA ALA A 186 16.20 10.81 -15.18
C ALA A 186 16.69 11.42 -13.86
N ALA A 187 16.22 12.62 -13.50
CA ALA A 187 16.62 13.31 -12.28
C ALA A 187 16.41 12.44 -11.04
N LYS A 188 17.38 12.50 -10.11
CA LYS A 188 17.31 11.72 -8.87
C LYS A 188 16.60 12.47 -7.76
N VAL A 189 15.74 11.74 -7.07
CA VAL A 189 15.14 12.11 -5.80
C VAL A 189 15.67 11.16 -4.74
N SER A 190 16.09 11.74 -3.63
CA SER A 190 16.57 11.02 -2.46
C SER A 190 15.46 10.89 -1.44
N LEU A 191 15.33 9.71 -0.84
CA LEU A 191 14.41 9.38 0.24
C LEU A 191 15.21 9.01 1.49
N GLY A 192 14.97 9.72 2.60
CA GLY A 192 15.44 9.29 3.91
C GLY A 192 14.62 8.10 4.42
N ILE A 193 15.29 7.01 4.80
CA ILE A 193 14.66 5.80 5.33
C ILE A 193 14.70 5.88 6.86
N ARG A 194 13.56 5.86 7.55
CA ARG A 194 13.53 5.85 9.02
C ARG A 194 14.09 4.53 9.56
N LYS A 195 14.75 4.63 10.71
CA LYS A 195 15.14 3.45 11.46
C LYS A 195 13.88 2.79 12.00
N LEU A 196 13.83 1.46 11.91
CA LEU A 196 12.85 0.71 12.68
C LEU A 196 13.19 0.90 14.15
N GLU A 197 12.27 1.50 14.90
CA GLU A 197 12.31 1.38 16.34
C GLU A 197 12.22 -0.11 16.65
N LYS A 198 13.25 -0.65 17.30
CA LYS A 198 13.17 -2.01 17.85
C LYS A 198 12.02 -1.95 18.84
N THR A 199 10.91 -2.63 18.53
CA THR A 199 9.91 -2.95 19.53
C THR A 199 10.68 -3.63 20.65
N GLN A 200 10.89 -2.94 21.77
CA GLN A 200 11.38 -3.60 22.97
C GLN A 200 10.41 -4.74 23.18
N ARG A 201 10.90 -5.99 23.07
CA ARG A 201 10.12 -7.12 23.53
C ARG A 201 9.71 -6.74 24.95
N LEU A 202 8.41 -6.67 25.20
CA LEU A 202 7.90 -6.70 26.56
C LEU A 202 8.62 -7.88 27.21
N GLN A 203 9.62 -7.58 28.04
CA GLN A 203 10.20 -8.58 28.90
C GLN A 203 9.07 -8.95 29.84
N GLU A 204 8.58 -10.17 29.65
CA GLU A 204 7.58 -10.82 30.48
C GLU A 204 7.95 -10.61 31.94
N GLY A 205 7.01 -10.01 32.68
CA GLY A 205 6.97 -10.00 34.14
C GLY A 205 5.79 -10.86 34.58
#